data_AF-A0A2H0XQA1-F1
#
_entry.id   AF-A0A2H0XQA1-F1
#
_cell.length_a   1.000
_cell.length_b   1.000
_cell.length_c   1.000
_cell.angle_alpha   90.00
_cell.angle_beta   90.00
_cell.angle_gamma   90.00
#
_symmetry.space_group_name_H-M   'P 1'
#
loop_
_entity.id
_entity.type
_entity.pdbx_description
1 polymer ?
#
loop_
_entity_poly.entity_id
_entity_poly.type
_entity_poly.pdbx_seq_one_letter_code
_entity_poly.pdbx_strand_id
1 'polypeptide(L)'
;MGEAIIHYRMYISTHHRTVFLIYDKLFDFMDKAYKFLLALLTFLKKSMFMKKTLILCLLLALRANLLPAIVDTPLANFSAAQRAWLLNQRQESFELYLKESETSAQKQIPLTNAATIRFIESDLSSSDKFVNRALQIDPNYGPALLLKGQIEFQRGNIRAGTIYLRAAAKNHPHPEIPLFYLCYHLAKRNQLKEPLEVLKDAVSENKQFTPPYPLIGEILIKQGKIKDAVEVLTNALKISYDAEILLTLARATEKAGNLTEAKKYFGLFSYLFPKHPENINVLNWLKNNGVTKPYSHQFKPIPTRNTSDRFLPIGENFVYCVDWGPIRVGELKTVVAETLRFQNHDAYKVIFSLDSNPALEFIASLHSDYITIIDQSTKQVLQHFLHIRENNIVSDKVYDFETKTGKFICRSIEEDGHIQILEKYLPENTIDGTSILFYSRQVVKEKRKERVMTIIDENFVITDINYENRKEPVAVRNKTENALVISGENYYKGIVGLTGKFRGWFRDDRTFLPVRSDFEIWVGRIAISMADEEEQRQHKYAR
;
A
#
# COMPACT_ATOMS: atom_id res chain seq x y z
N MET A 1 63.00 -11.81 -47.83
CA MET A 1 64.23 -11.85 -47.02
C MET A 1 63.98 -10.97 -45.80
N GLY A 2 64.01 -11.45 -44.55
CA GLY A 2 63.99 -12.81 -43.99
C GLY A 2 63.67 -12.62 -42.48
N GLU A 3 62.69 -13.30 -41.89
CA GLU A 3 62.67 -14.71 -41.47
C GLU A 3 63.80 -15.14 -40.51
N ALA A 4 63.42 -15.18 -39.22
CA ALA A 4 63.78 -16.14 -38.18
C ALA A 4 62.60 -16.07 -37.18
N ILE A 5 61.80 -17.10 -36.81
CA ILE A 5 61.98 -18.57 -36.75
C ILE A 5 63.18 -18.91 -35.85
N ILE A 6 63.02 -19.41 -34.62
CA ILE A 6 62.71 -20.78 -34.15
C ILE A 6 62.38 -20.65 -32.64
N HIS A 7 61.41 -21.29 -31.97
CA HIS A 7 60.20 -22.08 -32.30
C HIS A 7 59.24 -21.95 -31.07
N TYR A 8 58.33 -22.82 -30.59
CA TYR A 8 57.85 -24.18 -30.90
C TYR A 8 56.33 -24.25 -30.58
N ARG A 9 55.62 -25.31 -30.96
CA ARG A 9 54.19 -25.57 -30.61
C ARG A 9 54.03 -26.55 -29.43
N MET A 10 52.89 -26.51 -28.73
CA MET A 10 51.85 -27.58 -28.74
C MET A 10 50.78 -27.44 -27.64
N TYR A 11 49.55 -27.02 -27.99
CA TYR A 11 48.33 -27.86 -27.99
C TYR A 11 47.10 -27.01 -28.41
N ILE A 12 46.13 -27.61 -29.10
CA ILE A 12 44.88 -26.94 -29.53
C ILE A 12 43.69 -27.85 -29.20
N SER A 13 42.62 -27.29 -28.66
CA SER A 13 41.35 -27.99 -28.40
C SER A 13 40.15 -27.21 -28.93
N THR A 14 39.74 -27.55 -30.16
CA THR A 14 38.40 -27.50 -30.80
C THR A 14 37.43 -26.29 -30.68
N HIS A 15 37.50 -25.41 -29.68
CA HIS A 15 36.38 -24.49 -29.37
C HIS A 15 36.25 -23.23 -30.25
N HIS A 16 37.31 -22.77 -30.94
CA HIS A 16 37.27 -21.46 -31.61
C HIS A 16 36.47 -21.38 -32.92
N ARG A 17 36.19 -22.50 -33.62
CA ARG A 17 35.39 -22.45 -34.87
C ARG A 17 33.94 -22.04 -34.65
N THR A 18 33.33 -22.48 -33.55
CA THR A 18 31.94 -22.11 -33.21
C THR A 18 31.83 -20.63 -32.81
N VAL A 19 32.83 -20.12 -32.09
CA VAL A 19 32.88 -18.71 -31.66
C VAL A 19 32.97 -17.77 -32.87
N PHE A 20 33.86 -18.03 -33.83
CA PHE A 20 33.95 -17.22 -35.05
C PHE A 20 32.63 -17.21 -35.84
N LEU A 21 32.01 -18.38 -36.05
CA LEU A 21 30.71 -18.49 -36.74
C LEU A 21 29.55 -17.79 -36.01
N ILE A 22 29.65 -17.57 -34.70
CA ILE A 22 28.69 -16.78 -33.93
C ILE A 22 28.98 -15.28 -34.09
N TYR A 23 30.25 -14.86 -34.01
CA TYR A 23 30.65 -13.47 -34.23
C TYR A 23 30.33 -12.98 -35.63
N ASP A 24 30.64 -13.76 -36.68
CA ASP A 24 30.30 -13.40 -38.07
C ASP A 24 28.79 -13.24 -38.27
N LYS A 25 27.97 -14.12 -37.66
CA LYS A 25 26.50 -14.00 -37.69
C LYS A 25 25.98 -12.82 -36.89
N LEU A 26 26.60 -12.48 -35.76
CA LEU A 26 26.28 -11.27 -34.99
C LEU A 26 26.64 -10.01 -35.77
N PHE A 27 27.78 -10.00 -36.48
CA PHE A 27 28.22 -8.88 -37.29
C PHE A 27 27.34 -8.69 -38.52
N ASP A 28 26.99 -9.76 -39.23
CA ASP A 28 26.05 -9.76 -40.35
C ASP A 28 24.62 -9.39 -39.90
N PHE A 29 24.18 -9.81 -38.71
CA PHE A 29 22.92 -9.35 -38.12
C PHE A 29 22.96 -7.87 -37.74
N MET A 30 24.04 -7.39 -37.12
CA MET A 30 24.22 -5.98 -36.78
C MET A 30 24.33 -5.09 -38.01
N ASP A 31 25.03 -5.53 -39.06
CA ASP A 31 25.13 -4.82 -40.33
C ASP A 31 23.78 -4.82 -41.07
N LYS A 32 23.01 -5.91 -41.05
CA LYS A 32 21.63 -5.94 -41.55
C LYS A 32 20.70 -5.04 -40.75
N ALA A 33 20.80 -5.02 -39.43
CA ALA A 33 20.03 -4.13 -38.56
C ALA A 33 20.42 -2.66 -38.79
N TYR A 34 21.71 -2.35 -38.94
CA TYR A 34 22.23 -1.01 -39.23
C TYR A 34 21.83 -0.54 -40.64
N LYS A 35 21.91 -1.41 -41.66
CA LYS A 35 21.41 -1.14 -43.01
C LYS A 35 19.90 -0.99 -43.05
N PHE A 36 19.15 -1.74 -42.24
CA PHE A 36 17.71 -1.55 -42.09
C PHE A 36 17.40 -0.21 -41.39
N LEU A 37 18.12 0.15 -40.33
CA LEU A 37 17.97 1.45 -39.65
C LEU A 37 18.32 2.61 -40.57
N LEU A 38 19.40 2.49 -41.35
CA LEU A 38 19.78 3.46 -42.38
C LEU A 38 18.73 3.55 -43.49
N ALA A 39 18.23 2.43 -44.01
CA ALA A 39 17.18 2.39 -45.03
C ALA A 39 15.87 3.00 -44.52
N LEU A 40 15.51 2.74 -43.26
CA LEU A 40 14.40 3.38 -42.57
C LEU A 40 14.64 4.90 -42.48
N LEU A 41 15.84 5.34 -42.12
CA LEU A 41 16.21 6.76 -42.07
C LEU A 41 16.23 7.44 -43.45
N THR A 42 16.63 6.77 -44.54
CA THR A 42 16.51 7.32 -45.92
C THR A 42 15.07 7.29 -46.44
N PHE A 43 14.27 6.30 -46.09
CA PHE A 43 12.84 6.25 -46.38
C PHE A 43 12.11 7.41 -45.66
N LEU A 44 12.39 7.61 -44.37
CA LEU A 44 11.91 8.74 -43.58
C LEU A 44 12.46 10.09 -44.08
N LYS A 45 13.67 10.15 -44.67
CA LYS A 45 14.15 11.38 -45.34
C LYS A 45 13.29 11.77 -46.55
N LYS A 46 12.65 10.83 -47.25
CA LYS A 46 11.84 11.13 -48.45
C LYS A 46 10.43 11.67 -48.18
N SER A 47 9.86 11.47 -46.99
CA SER A 47 8.52 11.98 -46.66
C SER A 47 8.51 12.82 -45.39
N MET A 48 8.34 14.14 -45.57
CA MET A 48 8.18 15.08 -44.46
C MET A 48 6.95 14.76 -43.62
N PHE A 49 5.91 14.18 -44.22
CA PHE A 49 4.72 13.68 -43.54
C PHE A 49 5.07 12.49 -42.62
N MET A 50 5.76 11.47 -43.14
CA MET A 50 6.18 10.29 -42.34
C MET A 50 7.12 10.65 -41.19
N LYS A 51 7.96 11.68 -41.35
CA LYS A 51 8.74 12.23 -40.22
C LYS A 51 7.83 12.85 -39.16
N LYS A 52 6.84 13.65 -39.55
CA LYS A 52 5.90 14.26 -38.59
C LYS A 52 5.04 13.21 -37.88
N THR A 53 4.52 12.19 -38.58
CA THR A 53 3.79 11.09 -37.93
C THR A 53 4.69 10.20 -37.10
N LEU A 54 5.93 9.87 -37.51
CA LEU A 54 6.82 9.08 -36.66
C LEU A 54 7.27 9.86 -35.41
N ILE A 55 7.62 11.14 -35.54
CA ILE A 55 7.95 12.00 -34.40
C ILE A 55 6.71 12.18 -33.50
N LEU A 56 5.51 12.33 -34.06
CA LEU A 56 4.27 12.37 -33.28
C LEU A 56 4.02 11.04 -32.56
N CYS A 57 4.21 9.88 -33.21
CA CYS A 57 4.10 8.57 -32.57
C CYS A 57 5.18 8.35 -31.49
N LEU A 58 6.40 8.82 -31.70
CA LEU A 58 7.46 8.79 -30.67
C LEU A 58 7.15 9.72 -29.50
N LEU A 59 6.63 10.93 -29.76
CA LEU A 59 6.19 11.86 -28.72
C LEU A 59 4.91 11.39 -28.02
N LEU A 60 4.04 10.63 -28.69
CA LEU A 60 2.86 9.99 -28.09
C LEU A 60 3.24 8.75 -27.29
N ALA A 61 4.21 7.95 -27.73
CA ALA A 61 4.74 6.81 -26.96
C ALA A 61 5.56 7.28 -25.75
N LEU A 62 6.38 8.32 -25.92
CA LEU A 62 7.01 9.03 -24.80
C LEU A 62 5.94 9.60 -23.87
N ARG A 63 4.90 10.30 -24.37
CA ARG A 63 3.80 10.80 -23.52
C ARG A 63 3.01 9.69 -22.82
N ALA A 64 2.80 8.53 -23.45
CA ALA A 64 2.16 7.39 -22.81
C ALA A 64 3.03 6.83 -21.66
N ASN A 65 4.35 6.86 -21.82
CA ASN A 65 5.33 6.51 -20.79
C ASN A 65 5.74 7.71 -19.88
N LEU A 66 5.10 8.88 -20.04
CA LEU A 66 5.31 10.11 -19.26
C LEU A 66 4.01 10.67 -18.68
N LEU A 67 2.93 9.87 -18.63
CA LEU A 67 1.89 10.06 -17.62
C LEU A 67 2.59 9.80 -16.28
N PRO A 68 2.73 10.79 -15.38
CA PRO A 68 3.53 10.63 -14.19
C PRO A 68 2.89 9.54 -13.33
N ALA A 69 3.66 8.50 -13.03
CA ALA A 69 3.22 7.33 -12.31
C ALA A 69 2.69 7.71 -10.91
N ILE A 70 1.97 6.80 -10.25
CA ILE A 70 1.54 7.06 -8.87
C ILE A 70 2.74 7.22 -7.92
N VAL A 71 3.88 6.61 -8.27
CA VAL A 71 5.16 6.66 -7.54
C VAL A 71 6.07 7.84 -7.90
N ASP A 72 5.60 8.79 -8.74
CA ASP A 72 6.39 9.95 -9.15
C ASP A 72 6.22 11.13 -8.19
N THR A 73 7.02 11.12 -7.14
CA THR A 73 7.43 12.32 -6.37
C THR A 73 8.92 12.62 -6.63
N PRO A 74 9.35 13.90 -6.65
CA PRO A 74 10.77 14.28 -6.70
C PRO A 74 11.65 13.65 -5.61
N LEU A 75 11.06 13.19 -4.51
CA LEU A 75 11.75 12.64 -3.34
C LEU A 75 11.96 11.12 -3.44
N ALA A 76 11.27 10.43 -4.36
CA ALA A 76 11.28 8.98 -4.52
C ALA A 76 12.42 8.50 -5.45
N ASN A 77 13.61 8.31 -4.87
CA ASN A 77 14.76 7.73 -5.56
C ASN A 77 14.76 6.18 -5.50
N PHE A 78 14.02 5.55 -6.40
CA PHE A 78 13.94 4.08 -6.51
C PHE A 78 14.94 3.49 -7.52
N SER A 79 15.41 2.26 -7.27
CA SER A 79 15.99 1.42 -8.32
C SER A 79 14.96 1.13 -9.42
N ALA A 80 15.42 0.70 -10.59
CA ALA A 80 14.52 0.34 -11.68
C ALA A 80 13.65 -0.87 -11.30
N ALA A 81 14.23 -1.85 -10.61
CA ALA A 81 13.51 -3.02 -10.10
C ALA A 81 12.47 -2.67 -9.02
N GLN A 82 12.81 -1.75 -8.12
CA GLN A 82 11.92 -1.20 -7.08
C GLN A 82 10.73 -0.44 -7.67
N ARG A 83 10.98 0.42 -8.65
CA ARG A 83 9.95 1.16 -9.39
C ARG A 83 8.98 0.20 -10.11
N ALA A 84 9.51 -0.79 -10.81
CA ALA A 84 8.71 -1.83 -11.46
C ALA A 84 7.92 -2.69 -10.45
N TRP A 85 8.47 -2.95 -9.26
CA TRP A 85 7.77 -3.65 -8.18
C TRP A 85 6.53 -2.89 -7.71
N LEU A 86 6.68 -1.63 -7.30
CA LEU A 86 5.57 -0.80 -6.82
C LEU A 86 4.46 -0.66 -7.87
N LEU A 87 4.83 -0.57 -9.15
CA LEU A 87 3.93 -0.51 -10.30
C LEU A 87 3.35 -1.88 -10.74
N ASN A 88 3.57 -2.95 -9.97
CA ASN A 88 3.07 -4.31 -10.21
C ASN A 88 3.61 -4.99 -11.49
N GLN A 89 4.70 -4.46 -12.06
CA GLN A 89 5.37 -4.98 -13.26
C GLN A 89 6.31 -6.15 -12.88
N ARG A 90 5.75 -7.21 -12.28
CA ARG A 90 6.52 -8.24 -11.54
C ARG A 90 7.62 -8.94 -12.37
N GLN A 91 7.36 -9.30 -13.63
CA GLN A 91 8.37 -9.93 -14.49
C GLN A 91 9.54 -8.98 -14.82
N GLU A 92 9.25 -7.72 -15.13
CA GLU A 92 10.27 -6.67 -15.38
C GLU A 92 11.07 -6.38 -14.11
N SER A 93 10.39 -6.24 -12.97
CA SER A 93 11.00 -6.08 -11.65
C SER A 93 11.95 -7.25 -11.31
N PHE A 94 11.55 -8.49 -11.60
CA PHE A 94 12.41 -9.66 -11.42
C PHE A 94 13.67 -9.61 -12.30
N GLU A 95 13.54 -9.29 -13.60
CA GLU A 95 14.67 -9.20 -14.52
C GLU A 95 15.65 -8.10 -14.12
N LEU A 96 15.12 -6.96 -13.64
CA LEU A 96 15.91 -5.86 -13.11
C LEU A 96 16.59 -6.22 -11.79
N TYR A 97 15.92 -6.91 -10.85
CA TYR A 97 16.55 -7.39 -9.62
C TYR A 97 17.66 -8.42 -9.89
N LEU A 98 17.51 -9.30 -10.88
CA LEU A 98 18.59 -10.19 -11.29
C LEU A 98 19.84 -9.41 -11.73
N LYS A 99 19.65 -8.37 -12.55
CA LYS A 99 20.73 -7.48 -13.00
C LYS A 99 21.34 -6.68 -11.85
N GLU A 100 20.52 -6.14 -10.95
CA GLU A 100 20.98 -5.42 -9.74
C GLU A 100 21.77 -6.34 -8.79
N SER A 101 21.49 -7.66 -8.77
CA SER A 101 22.29 -8.63 -8.01
C SER A 101 23.71 -8.87 -8.53
N GLU A 102 24.01 -8.50 -9.78
CA GLU A 102 25.34 -8.63 -10.35
C GLU A 102 26.26 -7.49 -9.88
N THR A 103 25.71 -6.29 -9.70
CA THR A 103 26.46 -5.04 -9.45
C THR A 103 26.34 -4.49 -8.02
N SER A 104 25.25 -4.79 -7.29
CA SER A 104 25.06 -4.29 -5.91
C SER A 104 26.18 -4.73 -4.96
N ALA A 105 26.44 -3.93 -3.93
CA ALA A 105 27.29 -4.35 -2.80
C ALA A 105 26.55 -5.35 -1.89
N GLN A 106 25.28 -5.07 -1.58
CA GLN A 106 24.42 -5.92 -0.75
C GLN A 106 23.61 -6.87 -1.64
N LYS A 107 24.30 -7.86 -2.23
CA LYS A 107 23.75 -8.76 -3.25
C LYS A 107 22.64 -9.68 -2.73
N GLN A 108 22.57 -9.93 -1.42
CA GLN A 108 21.51 -10.73 -0.80
C GLN A 108 20.11 -10.10 -0.97
N ILE A 109 20.01 -8.77 -1.02
CA ILE A 109 18.73 -8.05 -1.08
C ILE A 109 18.03 -8.24 -2.43
N PRO A 110 18.63 -7.87 -3.60
CA PRO A 110 17.99 -8.10 -4.89
C PRO A 110 17.81 -9.59 -5.22
N LEU A 111 18.67 -10.49 -4.71
CA LEU A 111 18.44 -11.94 -4.82
C LEU A 111 17.20 -12.39 -4.04
N THR A 112 16.98 -11.83 -2.85
CA THR A 112 15.79 -12.11 -2.04
C THR A 112 14.54 -11.53 -2.71
N ASN A 113 14.61 -10.31 -3.25
CA ASN A 113 13.50 -9.68 -3.97
C ASN A 113 13.11 -10.51 -5.23
N ALA A 114 14.09 -10.95 -6.01
CA ALA A 114 13.86 -11.87 -7.14
C ALA A 114 13.29 -13.23 -6.69
N ALA A 115 13.72 -13.74 -5.53
CA ALA A 115 13.16 -14.96 -4.95
C ALA A 115 11.70 -14.78 -4.48
N THR A 116 11.38 -13.64 -3.86
CA THR A 116 10.02 -13.28 -3.40
C THR A 116 9.05 -13.18 -4.57
N ILE A 117 9.44 -12.56 -5.69
CA ILE A 117 8.59 -12.49 -6.88
C ILE A 117 8.26 -13.91 -7.40
N ARG A 118 9.25 -14.79 -7.51
CA ARG A 118 9.03 -16.18 -7.96
C ARG A 118 8.21 -17.00 -6.96
N PHE A 119 8.28 -16.70 -5.67
CA PHE A 119 7.42 -17.32 -4.65
C PHE A 119 5.95 -16.91 -4.80
N ILE A 120 5.67 -15.63 -5.04
CA ILE A 120 4.32 -15.10 -5.33
C ILE A 120 3.76 -15.75 -6.60
N GLU A 121 4.60 -15.99 -7.61
CA GLU A 121 4.27 -16.71 -8.84
C GLU A 121 4.21 -18.24 -8.68
N SER A 122 4.39 -18.77 -7.46
CA SER A 122 4.43 -20.19 -7.12
C SER A 122 5.56 -21.03 -7.76
N ASP A 123 6.58 -20.39 -8.34
CA ASP A 123 7.82 -21.06 -8.76
C ASP A 123 8.77 -21.26 -7.56
N LEU A 124 8.47 -22.30 -6.78
CA LEU A 124 9.27 -22.75 -5.63
C LEU A 124 10.63 -23.39 -6.02
N SER A 125 10.94 -23.49 -7.31
CA SER A 125 12.23 -23.97 -7.82
C SER A 125 13.18 -22.80 -8.02
N SER A 126 12.75 -21.79 -8.79
CA SER A 126 13.52 -20.55 -8.98
C SER A 126 13.61 -19.75 -7.68
N SER A 127 12.52 -19.63 -6.92
CA SER A 127 12.54 -18.92 -5.63
C SER A 127 13.58 -19.51 -4.68
N ASP A 128 13.59 -20.83 -4.52
CA ASP A 128 14.57 -21.51 -3.67
C ASP A 128 16.01 -21.36 -4.20
N LYS A 129 16.21 -21.45 -5.52
CA LYS A 129 17.51 -21.21 -6.16
C LYS A 129 18.06 -19.80 -5.84
N PHE A 130 17.21 -18.78 -5.81
CA PHE A 130 17.64 -17.41 -5.53
C PHE A 130 17.79 -17.13 -4.03
N VAL A 131 16.90 -17.63 -3.16
CA VAL A 131 17.03 -17.44 -1.71
C VAL A 131 18.22 -18.20 -1.14
N ASN A 132 18.53 -19.41 -1.65
CA ASN A 132 19.74 -20.14 -1.26
C ASN A 132 21.02 -19.39 -1.67
N ARG A 133 21.01 -18.61 -2.77
CA ARG A 133 22.12 -17.72 -3.14
C ARG A 133 22.21 -16.48 -2.25
N ALA A 134 21.08 -15.92 -1.82
CA ALA A 134 21.07 -14.82 -0.85
C ALA A 134 21.70 -15.27 0.50
N LEU A 135 21.28 -16.43 1.01
CA LEU A 135 21.80 -17.04 2.25
C LEU A 135 23.24 -17.57 2.15
N GLN A 136 23.82 -17.68 0.95
CA GLN A 136 25.25 -17.92 0.75
C GLN A 136 26.11 -16.65 0.88
N ILE A 137 25.50 -15.47 0.71
CA ILE A 137 26.14 -14.16 0.80
C ILE A 137 25.99 -13.60 2.21
N ASP A 138 24.79 -13.73 2.77
CA ASP A 138 24.47 -13.38 4.16
C ASP A 138 23.57 -14.47 4.78
N PRO A 139 24.16 -15.42 5.53
CA PRO A 139 23.41 -16.52 6.17
C PRO A 139 22.39 -16.07 7.22
N ASN A 140 22.48 -14.83 7.70
CA ASN A 140 21.60 -14.28 8.73
C ASN A 140 20.51 -13.37 8.16
N TYR A 141 20.50 -13.08 6.85
CA TYR A 141 19.58 -12.10 6.27
C TYR A 141 18.10 -12.46 6.51
N GLY A 142 17.45 -11.72 7.41
CA GLY A 142 16.11 -12.02 7.93
C GLY A 142 15.05 -12.27 6.87
N PRO A 143 14.89 -11.41 5.85
CA PRO A 143 13.90 -11.61 4.78
C PRO A 143 14.15 -12.89 3.96
N ALA A 144 15.41 -13.27 3.72
CA ALA A 144 15.74 -14.54 3.06
C ALA A 144 15.46 -15.75 3.96
N LEU A 145 15.73 -15.66 5.26
CA LEU A 145 15.38 -16.71 6.23
C LEU A 145 13.86 -16.90 6.35
N LEU A 146 13.08 -15.81 6.33
CA LEU A 146 11.62 -15.83 6.31
C LEU A 146 11.12 -16.58 5.06
N LEU A 147 11.54 -16.13 3.87
CA LEU A 147 11.14 -16.73 2.60
C LEU A 147 11.55 -18.21 2.51
N LYS A 148 12.79 -18.54 2.88
CA LYS A 148 13.28 -19.93 2.92
C LYS A 148 12.44 -20.80 3.85
N GLY A 149 12.05 -20.29 5.01
CA GLY A 149 11.18 -20.99 5.95
C GLY A 149 9.80 -21.28 5.37
N GLN A 150 9.17 -20.30 4.71
CA GLN A 150 7.89 -20.48 4.01
C GLN A 150 7.98 -21.51 2.88
N ILE A 151 9.04 -21.50 2.06
CA ILE A 151 9.29 -22.48 0.99
C ILE A 151 9.36 -23.90 1.56
N GLU A 152 10.14 -24.13 2.62
CA GLU A 152 10.24 -25.45 3.24
C GLU A 152 8.92 -25.91 3.88
N PHE A 153 8.13 -24.98 4.45
CA PHE A 153 6.77 -25.27 4.93
C PHE A 153 5.78 -25.61 3.80
N GLN A 154 5.92 -25.04 2.60
CA GLN A 154 5.11 -25.45 1.44
C GLN A 154 5.55 -26.82 0.91
N ARG A 155 6.86 -27.09 0.83
CA ARG A 155 7.43 -28.35 0.31
C ARG A 155 7.06 -29.61 1.11
N GLY A 156 6.80 -29.47 2.41
CA GLY A 156 6.61 -30.61 3.31
C GLY A 156 7.41 -30.53 4.61
N ASN A 157 8.53 -29.83 4.57
CA ASN A 157 9.69 -29.98 5.44
C ASN A 157 9.57 -29.17 6.74
N ILE A 158 8.58 -29.51 7.58
CA ILE A 158 8.26 -28.79 8.85
C ILE A 158 9.50 -28.48 9.70
N ARG A 159 10.40 -29.45 9.88
CA ARG A 159 11.61 -29.27 10.71
C ARG A 159 12.52 -28.17 10.13
N ALA A 160 12.72 -28.13 8.82
CA ALA A 160 13.52 -27.11 8.17
C ALA A 160 12.81 -25.74 8.21
N GLY A 161 11.53 -25.69 7.85
CA GLY A 161 10.72 -24.46 7.93
C GLY A 161 10.71 -23.85 9.33
N THR A 162 10.58 -24.68 10.37
CA THR A 162 10.63 -24.26 11.78
C THR A 162 11.98 -23.67 12.17
N ILE A 163 13.09 -24.27 11.71
CA ILE A 163 14.45 -23.75 11.96
C ILE A 163 14.63 -22.40 11.27
N TYR A 164 14.29 -22.29 9.99
CA TYR A 164 14.44 -21.05 9.22
C TYR A 164 13.56 -19.91 9.75
N LEU A 165 12.29 -20.15 10.09
CA LEU A 165 11.45 -19.08 10.66
C LEU A 165 11.85 -18.67 12.09
N ARG A 166 12.38 -19.60 12.91
CA ARG A 166 12.98 -19.23 14.22
C ARG A 166 14.33 -18.51 14.09
N ALA A 167 15.03 -18.65 12.97
CA ALA A 167 16.21 -17.84 12.64
C ALA A 167 15.80 -16.47 12.09
N ALA A 168 14.77 -16.40 11.23
CA ALA A 168 14.20 -15.17 10.72
C ALA A 168 13.70 -14.26 11.86
N ALA A 169 12.97 -14.80 12.83
CA ALA A 169 12.50 -14.06 14.01
C ALA A 169 13.59 -13.47 14.92
N LYS A 170 14.88 -13.72 14.64
CA LYS A 170 16.03 -13.11 15.32
C LYS A 170 16.78 -12.07 14.48
N ASN A 171 16.50 -11.98 13.18
CA ASN A 171 17.27 -11.18 12.22
C ASN A 171 16.39 -10.40 11.22
N HIS A 172 15.07 -10.55 11.28
CA HIS A 172 14.11 -9.79 10.47
C HIS A 172 13.81 -8.45 11.16
N PRO A 173 13.77 -7.31 10.44
CA PRO A 173 13.45 -6.01 11.05
C PRO A 173 12.10 -5.99 11.78
N HIS A 174 11.14 -6.75 11.25
CA HIS A 174 9.79 -6.96 11.81
C HIS A 174 9.65 -8.41 12.31
N PRO A 175 10.03 -8.75 13.55
CA PRO A 175 10.10 -10.14 14.04
C PRO A 175 8.73 -10.81 14.19
N GLU A 176 7.64 -10.06 14.30
CA GLU A 176 6.27 -10.56 14.39
C GLU A 176 5.83 -11.35 13.15
N ILE A 177 6.36 -10.99 11.97
CA ILE A 177 6.02 -11.60 10.68
C ILE A 177 6.45 -13.08 10.62
N PRO A 178 7.74 -13.45 10.83
CA PRO A 178 8.15 -14.84 10.88
C PRO A 178 7.55 -15.63 12.06
N LEU A 179 7.29 -14.99 13.21
CA LEU A 179 6.60 -15.63 14.35
C LEU A 179 5.16 -16.03 13.98
N PHE A 180 4.42 -15.13 13.32
CA PHE A 180 3.09 -15.44 12.78
C PHE A 180 3.11 -16.57 11.76
N TYR A 181 3.99 -16.50 10.74
CA TYR A 181 4.06 -17.54 9.71
C TYR A 181 4.43 -18.92 10.28
N LEU A 182 5.30 -18.96 11.30
CA LEU A 182 5.63 -20.19 12.02
C LEU A 182 4.39 -20.85 12.63
N CYS A 183 3.59 -20.08 13.37
CA CYS A 183 2.37 -20.61 13.99
C CYS A 183 1.28 -20.93 12.97
N TYR A 184 1.11 -20.11 11.93
CA TYR A 184 0.16 -20.34 10.83
C TYR A 184 0.43 -21.66 10.10
N HIS A 185 1.70 -21.93 9.72
CA HIS A 185 2.04 -23.16 9.02
C HIS A 185 1.96 -24.41 9.92
N LEU A 186 2.35 -24.31 11.20
CA LEU A 186 2.18 -25.41 12.16
C LEU A 186 0.70 -25.70 12.46
N ALA A 187 -0.14 -24.65 12.53
CA ALA A 187 -1.58 -24.78 12.74
C ALA A 187 -2.27 -25.47 11.58
N LYS A 188 -1.96 -25.10 10.32
CA LYS A 188 -2.49 -25.76 9.13
C LYS A 188 -2.11 -27.25 9.00
N ARG A 189 -1.09 -27.70 9.74
CA ARG A 189 -0.64 -29.11 9.80
C ARG A 189 -1.21 -29.87 11.00
N ASN A 190 -2.00 -29.23 11.85
CA ASN A 190 -2.53 -29.77 13.13
C ASN A 190 -1.44 -30.24 14.12
N GLN A 191 -0.21 -29.73 14.01
CA GLN A 191 0.95 -30.14 14.84
C GLN A 191 1.12 -29.25 16.07
N LEU A 192 0.02 -28.99 16.79
CA LEU A 192 -0.03 -27.93 17.81
C LEU A 192 0.01 -28.46 19.24
N LYS A 193 1.13 -28.18 19.93
CA LYS A 193 1.21 -28.13 21.40
C LYS A 193 1.52 -26.72 21.93
N GLU A 194 2.28 -25.91 21.19
CA GLU A 194 2.90 -24.66 21.67
C GLU A 194 2.59 -23.36 20.87
N PRO A 195 1.51 -23.23 20.06
CA PRO A 195 1.34 -22.04 19.21
C PRO A 195 0.97 -20.76 19.96
N LEU A 196 0.35 -20.86 21.14
CA LEU A 196 -0.33 -19.72 21.76
C LEU A 196 0.65 -18.66 22.28
N GLU A 197 1.76 -19.09 22.89
CA GLU A 197 2.75 -18.15 23.42
C GLU A 197 3.52 -17.48 22.27
N VAL A 198 3.95 -18.23 21.26
CA VAL A 198 4.63 -17.67 20.06
C VAL A 198 3.75 -16.67 19.29
N LEU A 199 2.42 -16.80 19.34
CA LEU A 199 1.49 -15.80 18.80
C LEU A 199 1.31 -14.58 19.72
N LYS A 200 1.39 -14.75 21.05
CA LYS A 200 1.45 -13.61 21.99
C LYS A 200 2.76 -12.84 21.83
N ASP A 201 3.87 -13.54 21.61
CA ASP A 201 5.18 -12.94 21.34
C ASP A 201 5.05 -12.01 20.12
N ALA A 202 4.53 -12.50 18.99
CA ALA A 202 4.28 -11.68 17.79
C ALA A 202 3.39 -10.45 18.05
N VAL A 203 2.32 -10.59 18.85
CA VAL A 203 1.45 -9.47 19.25
C VAL A 203 2.14 -8.52 20.25
N SER A 204 3.15 -8.98 20.99
CA SER A 204 3.90 -8.16 21.94
C SER A 204 4.97 -7.30 21.26
N GLU A 205 5.62 -7.84 20.21
CA GLU A 205 6.53 -7.12 19.32
C GLU A 205 5.77 -6.00 18.59
N ASN A 206 4.66 -6.33 17.91
CA ASN A 206 3.83 -5.34 17.21
C ASN A 206 2.33 -5.57 17.43
N LYS A 207 1.73 -4.71 18.25
CA LYS A 207 0.28 -4.73 18.56
C LYS A 207 -0.61 -4.29 17.39
N GLN A 208 -0.07 -3.55 16.42
CA GLN A 208 -0.80 -3.13 15.22
C GLN A 208 -0.80 -4.22 14.13
N PHE A 209 0.04 -5.25 14.26
CA PHE A 209 0.08 -6.38 13.35
C PHE A 209 -1.06 -7.36 13.66
N THR A 210 -2.14 -7.28 12.90
CA THR A 210 -3.39 -8.02 13.14
C THR A 210 -3.44 -9.51 12.75
N PRO A 211 -2.62 -10.07 11.82
CA PRO A 211 -2.72 -11.48 11.43
C PRO A 211 -2.67 -12.56 12.53
N PRO A 212 -1.98 -12.38 13.68
CA PRO A 212 -1.99 -13.35 14.78
C PRO A 212 -3.36 -13.53 15.46
N TYR A 213 -4.17 -12.47 15.58
CA TYR A 213 -5.34 -12.43 16.45
C TYR A 213 -6.45 -13.45 16.07
N PRO A 214 -6.83 -13.62 14.78
CA PRO A 214 -7.75 -14.69 14.37
C PRO A 214 -7.25 -16.09 14.76
N LEU A 215 -5.95 -16.34 14.61
CA LEU A 215 -5.37 -17.65 14.92
C LEU A 215 -5.32 -17.92 16.43
N ILE A 216 -5.00 -16.91 17.25
CA ILE A 216 -5.16 -16.98 18.72
C ILE A 216 -6.62 -17.31 19.07
N GLY A 217 -7.57 -16.61 18.45
CA GLY A 217 -9.01 -16.86 18.61
C GLY A 217 -9.41 -18.30 18.29
N GLU A 218 -8.99 -18.84 17.14
CA GLU A 218 -9.23 -20.24 16.77
C GLU A 218 -8.63 -21.23 17.78
N ILE A 219 -7.42 -20.98 18.28
CA ILE A 219 -6.75 -21.87 19.24
C ILE A 219 -7.51 -21.87 20.57
N LEU A 220 -7.93 -20.70 21.06
CA LEU A 220 -8.72 -20.57 22.28
C LEU A 220 -10.10 -21.22 22.13
N ILE A 221 -10.76 -21.07 20.97
CA ILE A 221 -11.99 -21.79 20.62
C ILE A 221 -11.80 -23.31 20.68
N LYS A 222 -10.72 -23.83 20.08
CA LYS A 222 -10.39 -25.27 20.06
C LYS A 222 -10.02 -25.80 21.46
N GLN A 223 -9.50 -24.95 22.34
CA GLN A 223 -9.26 -25.25 23.77
C GLN A 223 -10.51 -25.11 24.66
N GLY A 224 -11.67 -24.72 24.13
CA GLY A 224 -12.88 -24.45 24.90
C GLY A 224 -12.84 -23.14 25.71
N LYS A 225 -11.79 -22.33 25.56
CA LYS A 225 -11.59 -21.03 26.21
C LYS A 225 -12.34 -19.92 25.46
N ILE A 226 -13.67 -20.07 25.38
CA ILE A 226 -14.50 -19.25 24.49
C ILE A 226 -14.53 -17.77 24.95
N LYS A 227 -14.51 -17.52 26.26
CA LYS A 227 -14.48 -16.15 26.81
C LYS A 227 -13.20 -15.42 26.40
N ASP A 228 -12.05 -16.04 26.64
CA ASP A 228 -10.73 -15.56 26.26
C ASP A 228 -10.66 -15.26 24.75
N ALA A 229 -11.23 -16.13 23.92
CA ALA A 229 -11.32 -15.93 22.47
C ALA A 229 -12.13 -14.67 22.10
N VAL A 230 -13.32 -14.50 22.70
CA VAL A 230 -14.16 -13.31 22.48
C VAL A 230 -13.43 -12.04 22.93
N GLU A 231 -12.73 -12.06 24.07
CA GLU A 231 -11.99 -10.90 24.58
C GLU A 231 -10.84 -10.50 23.65
N VAL A 232 -9.97 -11.45 23.27
CA VAL A 232 -8.83 -11.20 22.38
C VAL A 232 -9.30 -10.65 21.04
N LEU A 233 -10.35 -11.24 20.44
CA LEU A 233 -10.88 -10.81 19.14
C LEU A 233 -11.65 -9.48 19.23
N THR A 234 -12.30 -9.19 20.36
CA THR A 234 -12.94 -7.87 20.60
C THR A 234 -11.90 -6.77 20.80
N ASN A 235 -10.74 -7.09 21.35
CA ASN A 235 -9.61 -6.16 21.40
C ASN A 235 -8.95 -6.00 20.02
N ALA A 236 -8.80 -7.08 19.24
CA ALA A 236 -8.32 -7.05 17.85
C ALA A 236 -9.19 -6.16 16.94
N LEU A 237 -10.52 -6.21 17.12
CA LEU A 237 -11.47 -5.40 16.35
C LEU A 237 -11.36 -3.88 16.62
N LYS A 238 -10.70 -3.46 17.71
CA LYS A 238 -10.37 -2.05 17.96
C LYS A 238 -9.15 -1.58 17.15
N ILE A 239 -8.41 -2.51 16.55
CA ILE A 239 -7.21 -2.25 15.75
C ILE A 239 -7.55 -2.36 14.25
N SER A 240 -8.25 -3.43 13.83
CA SER A 240 -8.74 -3.56 12.45
C SER A 240 -10.05 -4.36 12.34
N TYR A 241 -10.87 -3.95 11.38
CA TYR A 241 -12.07 -4.63 10.90
C TYR A 241 -11.76 -5.73 9.87
N ASP A 242 -10.59 -6.37 9.96
CA ASP A 242 -10.18 -7.46 9.05
C ASP A 242 -11.20 -8.60 9.02
N ALA A 243 -11.43 -9.17 7.83
CA ALA A 243 -12.43 -10.20 7.59
C ALA A 243 -12.32 -11.39 8.56
N GLU A 244 -11.12 -11.89 8.79
CA GLU A 244 -10.87 -13.04 9.67
C GLU A 244 -11.05 -12.72 11.16
N ILE A 245 -10.85 -11.45 11.59
CA ILE A 245 -11.17 -11.01 12.96
C ILE A 245 -12.69 -11.05 13.16
N LEU A 246 -13.46 -10.42 12.27
CA LEU A 246 -14.92 -10.42 12.35
C LEU A 246 -15.52 -11.82 12.26
N LEU A 247 -15.02 -12.66 11.35
CA LEU A 247 -15.50 -14.02 11.15
C LEU A 247 -15.21 -14.91 12.36
N THR A 248 -14.01 -14.81 12.94
CA THR A 248 -13.64 -15.59 14.12
C THR A 248 -14.38 -15.07 15.36
N LEU A 249 -14.60 -13.75 15.50
CA LEU A 249 -15.36 -13.17 16.60
C LEU A 249 -16.84 -13.57 16.55
N ALA A 250 -17.44 -13.64 15.35
CA ALA A 250 -18.80 -14.14 15.17
C ALA A 250 -18.93 -15.62 15.59
N ARG A 251 -17.98 -16.47 15.16
CA ARG A 251 -17.88 -17.89 15.57
C ARG A 251 -17.60 -18.05 17.08
N ALA A 252 -16.83 -17.15 17.69
CA ALA A 252 -16.57 -17.15 19.13
C ALA A 252 -17.81 -16.77 19.95
N THR A 253 -18.49 -15.69 19.56
CA THR A 253 -19.72 -15.22 20.23
C THR A 253 -20.89 -16.18 20.05
N GLU A 254 -21.00 -16.85 18.91
CA GLU A 254 -21.91 -17.99 18.70
C GLU A 254 -21.65 -19.11 19.71
N LYS A 255 -20.39 -19.57 19.83
CA LYS A 255 -19.99 -20.61 20.78
C LYS A 255 -20.12 -20.19 22.26
N ALA A 256 -20.15 -18.89 22.54
CA ALA A 256 -20.44 -18.35 23.87
C ALA A 256 -21.95 -18.34 24.19
N GLY A 257 -22.81 -18.71 23.25
CA GLY A 257 -24.26 -18.60 23.36
C GLY A 257 -24.81 -17.19 23.12
N ASN A 258 -23.96 -16.20 22.83
CA ASN A 258 -24.39 -14.82 22.57
C ASN A 258 -24.85 -14.65 21.11
N LEU A 259 -26.02 -15.21 20.82
CA LEU A 259 -26.62 -15.19 19.48
C LEU A 259 -26.84 -13.76 18.94
N THR A 260 -27.07 -12.78 19.82
CA THR A 260 -27.24 -11.36 19.45
C THR A 260 -25.94 -10.78 18.87
N GLU A 261 -24.79 -11.07 19.51
CA GLU A 261 -23.50 -10.62 18.99
C GLU A 261 -23.03 -11.45 17.78
N ALA A 262 -23.30 -12.75 17.76
CA ALA A 262 -23.02 -13.57 16.58
C ALA A 262 -23.72 -12.98 15.34
N LYS A 263 -25.02 -12.64 15.44
CA LYS A 263 -25.80 -11.98 14.37
C LYS A 263 -25.21 -10.63 13.95
N LYS A 264 -24.79 -9.80 14.91
CA LYS A 264 -24.13 -8.49 14.68
C LYS A 264 -22.82 -8.66 13.90
N TYR A 265 -21.94 -9.56 14.31
CA TYR A 265 -20.62 -9.74 13.70
C TYR A 265 -20.68 -10.49 12.37
N PHE A 266 -21.52 -11.53 12.24
CA PHE A 266 -21.78 -12.17 10.95
C PHE A 266 -22.44 -11.20 9.94
N GLY A 267 -23.40 -10.37 10.38
CA GLY A 267 -24.03 -9.36 9.53
C GLY A 267 -23.03 -8.31 9.04
N LEU A 268 -22.18 -7.79 9.94
CA LEU A 268 -21.12 -6.85 9.59
C LEU A 268 -20.07 -7.46 8.65
N PHE A 269 -19.65 -8.70 8.89
CA PHE A 269 -18.76 -9.44 7.98
C PHE A 269 -19.39 -9.58 6.59
N SER A 270 -20.66 -10.01 6.52
CA SER A 270 -21.37 -10.21 5.25
C SER A 270 -21.59 -8.91 4.47
N TYR A 271 -21.82 -7.80 5.19
CA TYR A 271 -21.90 -6.46 4.62
C TYR A 271 -20.56 -5.96 4.07
N LEU A 272 -19.48 -6.08 4.85
CA LEU A 272 -18.17 -5.55 4.47
C LEU A 272 -17.48 -6.43 3.42
N PHE A 273 -17.59 -7.75 3.51
CA PHE A 273 -16.83 -8.70 2.71
C PHE A 273 -17.72 -9.63 1.86
N PRO A 274 -18.63 -9.10 1.01
CA PRO A 274 -19.57 -9.94 0.26
C PRO A 274 -18.89 -10.89 -0.75
N LYS A 275 -17.62 -10.62 -1.07
CA LYS A 275 -16.77 -11.38 -2.00
C LYS A 275 -15.86 -12.41 -1.31
N HIS A 276 -15.88 -12.48 0.01
CA HIS A 276 -15.16 -13.49 0.77
C HIS A 276 -15.81 -14.87 0.57
N PRO A 277 -15.06 -15.98 0.36
CA PRO A 277 -15.64 -17.30 0.12
C PRO A 277 -16.66 -17.73 1.19
N GLU A 278 -16.33 -17.55 2.47
CA GLU A 278 -17.21 -17.83 3.61
C GLU A 278 -18.51 -16.99 3.66
N ASN A 279 -18.66 -15.91 2.88
CA ASN A 279 -19.88 -15.10 2.91
C ASN A 279 -21.14 -15.90 2.57
N ILE A 280 -21.05 -16.91 1.71
CA ILE A 280 -22.19 -17.79 1.38
C ILE A 280 -22.61 -18.60 2.62
N ASN A 281 -21.65 -19.13 3.39
CA ASN A 281 -21.91 -19.85 4.63
C ASN A 281 -22.53 -18.92 5.68
N VAL A 282 -22.00 -17.71 5.80
CA VAL A 282 -22.47 -16.68 6.74
C VAL A 282 -23.89 -16.21 6.40
N LEU A 283 -24.22 -15.97 5.12
CA LEU A 283 -25.57 -15.63 4.67
C LEU A 283 -26.58 -16.73 4.98
N ASN A 284 -26.20 -18.00 4.77
CA ASN A 284 -27.05 -19.14 5.12
C ASN A 284 -27.28 -19.24 6.63
N TRP A 285 -26.23 -19.05 7.44
CA TRP A 285 -26.33 -19.00 8.90
C TRP A 285 -27.25 -17.86 9.37
N LEU A 286 -27.10 -16.66 8.81
CA LEU A 286 -27.89 -15.49 9.13
C LEU A 286 -29.38 -15.71 8.82
N LYS A 287 -29.68 -16.25 7.63
CA LYS A 287 -31.03 -16.62 7.21
C LYS A 287 -31.66 -17.64 8.17
N ASN A 288 -30.95 -18.71 8.50
CA ASN A 288 -31.43 -19.76 9.42
C ASN A 288 -31.67 -19.23 10.83
N ASN A 289 -30.93 -18.20 11.24
CA ASN A 289 -31.11 -17.51 12.52
C ASN A 289 -32.10 -16.32 12.45
N GLY A 290 -32.87 -16.18 11.37
CA GLY A 290 -33.94 -15.18 11.22
C GLY A 290 -33.48 -13.79 10.78
N VAL A 291 -32.22 -13.61 10.38
CA VAL A 291 -31.70 -12.34 9.85
C VAL A 291 -31.86 -12.31 8.33
N THR A 292 -32.93 -11.68 7.86
CA THR A 292 -33.26 -11.55 6.42
C THR A 292 -32.61 -10.35 5.74
N LYS A 293 -32.06 -9.40 6.51
CA LYS A 293 -31.30 -8.23 6.04
C LYS A 293 -30.03 -8.10 6.88
N PRO A 294 -28.87 -8.56 6.41
CA PRO A 294 -27.62 -8.56 7.19
C PRO A 294 -26.91 -7.19 7.21
N TYR A 295 -27.28 -6.29 6.30
CA TYR A 295 -26.71 -4.96 6.14
C TYR A 295 -26.78 -4.15 7.44
N SER A 296 -25.64 -3.66 7.93
CA SER A 296 -25.64 -2.65 8.99
C SER A 296 -26.08 -1.29 8.43
N HIS A 297 -26.93 -0.55 9.15
CA HIS A 297 -27.36 0.79 8.73
C HIS A 297 -26.33 1.91 9.03
N GLN A 298 -25.12 1.55 9.45
CA GLN A 298 -24.08 2.50 9.91
C GLN A 298 -23.19 2.95 8.75
N PHE A 299 -22.70 1.99 7.96
CA PHE A 299 -22.00 2.26 6.70
C PHE A 299 -23.03 2.51 5.60
N LYS A 300 -22.82 3.59 4.82
CA LYS A 300 -23.69 3.95 3.70
C LYS A 300 -22.95 3.72 2.39
N PRO A 301 -23.62 3.20 1.34
CA PRO A 301 -23.04 3.18 0.01
C PRO A 301 -22.63 4.58 -0.44
N ILE A 302 -21.46 4.66 -1.09
CA ILE A 302 -20.91 5.93 -1.56
C ILE A 302 -21.75 6.46 -2.74
N PRO A 303 -22.25 7.71 -2.70
CA PRO A 303 -23.22 8.21 -3.68
C PRO A 303 -22.57 8.56 -5.02
N THR A 304 -22.94 7.85 -6.08
CA THR A 304 -22.53 8.16 -7.46
C THR A 304 -22.92 9.58 -7.85
N ARG A 305 -22.01 10.28 -8.52
CA ARG A 305 -22.15 11.67 -8.97
C ARG A 305 -22.29 11.80 -10.47
N ASN A 306 -23.15 12.73 -10.87
CA ASN A 306 -23.31 13.12 -12.27
C ASN A 306 -22.12 14.01 -12.70
N THR A 307 -21.96 14.20 -14.00
CA THR A 307 -20.85 14.99 -14.57
C THR A 307 -20.83 16.44 -14.05
N SER A 308 -21.99 17.00 -13.67
CA SER A 308 -22.14 18.31 -13.01
C SER A 308 -21.39 18.42 -11.67
N ASP A 309 -21.23 17.29 -10.97
CA ASP A 309 -20.72 17.18 -9.60
C ASP A 309 -19.32 16.52 -9.57
N ARG A 310 -18.66 16.47 -10.74
CA ARG A 310 -17.21 16.24 -10.90
C ARG A 310 -16.47 17.57 -10.74
N PHE A 311 -16.55 18.16 -9.55
CA PHE A 311 -16.23 19.58 -9.30
C PHE A 311 -14.81 19.87 -8.77
N LEU A 312 -13.94 18.87 -8.57
CA LEU A 312 -12.57 19.13 -8.10
C LEU A 312 -11.79 19.90 -9.18
N PRO A 313 -11.29 21.13 -8.92
CA PRO A 313 -10.59 21.92 -9.93
C PRO A 313 -9.19 21.36 -10.18
N ILE A 314 -8.84 21.14 -11.46
CA ILE A 314 -7.47 20.76 -11.82
C ILE A 314 -6.55 21.97 -11.66
N GLY A 315 -5.40 21.78 -11.00
CA GLY A 315 -4.49 22.85 -10.59
C GLY A 315 -4.87 23.50 -9.26
N GLU A 316 -5.89 23.00 -8.54
CA GLU A 316 -6.11 23.36 -7.14
C GLU A 316 -4.87 22.98 -6.33
N ASN A 317 -4.23 23.95 -5.68
CA ASN A 317 -2.94 23.80 -5.00
C ASN A 317 -2.93 24.75 -3.80
N PHE A 318 -2.95 24.20 -2.58
CA PHE A 318 -3.02 24.97 -1.35
C PHE A 318 -2.14 24.40 -0.25
N VAL A 319 -1.44 25.29 0.43
CA VAL A 319 -0.72 25.05 1.69
C VAL A 319 -1.67 25.27 2.87
N TYR A 320 -1.49 24.47 3.91
CA TYR A 320 -2.19 24.55 5.19
C TYR A 320 -1.17 24.51 6.32
N CYS A 321 -1.35 25.40 7.28
CA CYS A 321 -0.54 25.50 8.48
C CYS A 321 -1.02 24.49 9.51
N VAL A 322 -0.09 23.74 10.11
CA VAL A 322 -0.37 22.73 11.15
C VAL A 322 0.16 23.26 12.48
N ASP A 323 -0.75 23.54 13.41
CA ASP A 323 -0.46 24.21 14.68
C ASP A 323 -0.87 23.33 15.87
N TRP A 324 0.07 23.04 16.78
CA TRP A 324 -0.18 22.39 18.06
C TRP A 324 -0.35 23.46 19.15
N GLY A 325 -1.61 23.75 19.50
CA GLY A 325 -1.93 24.91 20.33
C GLY A 325 -1.41 26.22 19.68
N PRO A 326 -0.47 26.95 20.30
CA PRO A 326 0.14 28.14 19.71
C PRO A 326 1.41 27.86 18.88
N ILE A 327 1.84 26.60 18.73
CA ILE A 327 3.12 26.23 18.12
C ILE A 327 2.91 25.74 16.69
N ARG A 328 3.50 26.42 15.69
CA ARG A 328 3.58 25.92 14.31
C ARG A 328 4.46 24.68 14.25
N VAL A 329 3.85 23.50 14.09
CA VAL A 329 4.56 22.20 14.05
C VAL A 329 4.84 21.71 12.63
N GLY A 330 4.18 22.26 11.61
CA GLY A 330 4.48 21.94 10.21
C GLY A 330 3.53 22.58 9.20
N GLU A 331 3.60 22.08 7.97
CA GLU A 331 2.73 22.41 6.84
C GLU A 331 2.20 21.13 6.17
N LEU A 332 0.98 21.22 5.63
CA LEU A 332 0.35 20.22 4.76
C LEU A 332 0.03 20.90 3.44
N LYS A 333 0.42 20.32 2.32
CA LYS A 333 0.11 20.83 0.98
C LYS A 333 -0.75 19.84 0.21
N THR A 334 -1.88 20.32 -0.31
CA THR A 334 -2.82 19.50 -1.11
C THR A 334 -2.87 20.00 -2.54
N VAL A 335 -2.71 19.10 -3.51
CA VAL A 335 -2.80 19.40 -4.94
C VAL A 335 -3.78 18.46 -5.64
N VAL A 336 -4.69 19.00 -6.46
CA VAL A 336 -5.47 18.23 -7.44
C VAL A 336 -4.76 18.37 -8.79
N ALA A 337 -3.87 17.42 -9.07
CA ALA A 337 -2.85 17.57 -10.11
C ALA A 337 -3.41 17.46 -11.53
N GLU A 338 -4.20 16.43 -11.82
CA GLU A 338 -4.69 16.12 -13.18
C GLU A 338 -5.91 15.19 -13.19
N THR A 339 -6.59 15.11 -14.34
CA THR A 339 -7.50 14.01 -14.65
C THR A 339 -6.79 12.96 -15.50
N LEU A 340 -6.96 11.68 -15.16
CA LEU A 340 -6.39 10.55 -15.89
C LEU A 340 -7.43 9.43 -16.09
N ARG A 341 -7.13 8.47 -16.97
CA ARG A 341 -7.93 7.26 -17.16
C ARG A 341 -7.22 6.06 -16.53
N PHE A 342 -7.72 5.57 -15.41
CA PHE A 342 -7.09 4.51 -14.62
C PHE A 342 -8.00 3.27 -14.54
N GLN A 343 -7.52 2.10 -14.95
CA GLN A 343 -8.28 0.84 -14.95
C GLN A 343 -9.68 0.88 -15.65
N ASN A 344 -9.87 1.81 -16.59
CA ASN A 344 -11.12 2.20 -17.30
C ASN A 344 -12.05 3.20 -16.58
N HIS A 345 -11.67 3.67 -15.39
CA HIS A 345 -12.34 4.75 -14.68
C HIS A 345 -11.79 6.11 -15.15
N ASP A 346 -12.66 7.13 -15.22
CA ASP A 346 -12.20 8.51 -15.23
C ASP A 346 -11.81 8.86 -13.79
N ALA A 347 -10.58 9.33 -13.55
CA ALA A 347 -10.04 9.56 -12.21
C ALA A 347 -9.46 10.99 -12.06
N TYR A 348 -9.24 11.38 -10.82
CA TYR A 348 -8.36 12.47 -10.40
C TYR A 348 -7.07 11.91 -9.81
N LYS A 349 -5.93 12.54 -10.07
CA LYS A 349 -4.69 12.35 -9.29
C LYS A 349 -4.61 13.48 -8.28
N VAL A 350 -4.54 13.16 -6.99
CA VAL A 350 -4.35 14.12 -5.90
C VAL A 350 -3.06 13.81 -5.14
N ILE A 351 -2.38 14.85 -4.64
CA ILE A 351 -1.06 14.77 -3.99
C ILE A 351 -1.15 15.51 -2.65
N PHE A 352 -0.71 14.86 -1.57
CA PHE A 352 -0.62 15.39 -0.21
C PHE A 352 0.84 15.32 0.24
N SER A 353 1.50 16.47 0.41
CA SER A 353 2.84 16.57 1.00
C SER A 353 2.73 17.03 2.45
N LEU A 354 3.42 16.38 3.37
CA LEU A 354 3.42 16.70 4.80
C LEU A 354 4.85 16.95 5.28
N ASP A 355 5.05 18.12 5.88
CA ASP A 355 6.36 18.63 6.25
C ASP A 355 6.37 19.23 7.67
N SER A 356 7.12 18.59 8.57
CA SER A 356 7.38 19.10 9.92
C SER A 356 8.25 20.35 9.90
N ASN A 357 8.02 21.26 10.85
CA ASN A 357 8.89 22.39 11.11
C ASN A 357 10.28 21.89 11.57
N PRO A 358 11.38 22.10 10.81
CA PRO A 358 12.70 21.52 11.12
C PRO A 358 13.24 21.91 12.51
N ALA A 359 12.87 23.10 13.01
CA ALA A 359 13.24 23.54 14.36
C ALA A 359 12.60 22.71 15.49
N LEU A 360 11.69 21.77 15.16
CA LEU A 360 10.93 20.92 16.09
C LEU A 360 11.08 19.42 15.77
N GLU A 361 12.07 19.01 14.96
CA GLU A 361 12.36 17.60 14.64
C GLU A 361 12.54 16.72 15.89
N PHE A 362 12.99 17.29 17.01
CA PHE A 362 13.10 16.61 18.30
C PHE A 362 11.75 16.23 18.94
N ILE A 363 10.64 16.75 18.43
CA ILE A 363 9.26 16.39 18.81
C ILE A 363 8.72 15.36 17.82
N ALA A 364 8.83 15.65 16.53
CA ALA A 364 8.57 14.75 15.43
C ALA A 364 9.24 15.25 14.14
N SER A 365 9.85 14.36 13.38
CA SER A 365 10.21 14.61 11.97
C SER A 365 9.18 13.92 11.06
N LEU A 366 8.63 14.66 10.11
CA LEU A 366 7.67 14.16 9.12
C LEU A 366 7.95 14.83 7.77
N HIS A 367 8.28 14.01 6.77
CA HIS A 367 8.61 14.44 5.42
C HIS A 367 8.01 13.46 4.39
N SER A 368 6.69 13.31 4.42
CA SER A 368 5.97 12.30 3.63
C SER A 368 5.25 12.87 2.41
N ASP A 369 5.09 12.07 1.36
CA ASP A 369 4.24 12.35 0.20
C ASP A 369 3.23 11.22 0.00
N TYR A 370 1.95 11.55 -0.13
CA TYR A 370 0.89 10.60 -0.49
C TYR A 370 0.26 10.99 -1.82
N ILE A 371 0.15 10.04 -2.76
CA ILE A 371 -0.41 10.25 -4.09
C ILE A 371 -1.59 9.31 -4.28
N THR A 372 -2.78 9.85 -4.54
CA THR A 372 -4.03 9.07 -4.54
C THR A 372 -4.76 9.22 -5.88
N ILE A 373 -5.21 8.09 -6.42
CA ILE A 373 -6.04 8.02 -7.63
C ILE A 373 -7.50 7.80 -7.20
N ILE A 374 -8.35 8.79 -7.49
CA ILE A 374 -9.75 8.87 -6.99
C ILE A 374 -10.72 8.85 -8.17
N ASP A 375 -11.70 7.93 -8.18
CA ASP A 375 -12.72 7.83 -9.22
C ASP A 375 -13.58 9.11 -9.29
N GLN A 376 -13.81 9.68 -10.49
CA GLN A 376 -14.55 10.94 -10.62
C GLN A 376 -16.04 10.82 -10.27
N SER A 377 -16.64 9.64 -10.42
CA SER A 377 -18.07 9.39 -10.21
C SER A 377 -18.40 9.04 -8.77
N THR A 378 -17.67 8.15 -8.11
CA THR A 378 -17.93 7.76 -6.71
C THR A 378 -17.07 8.54 -5.71
N LYS A 379 -15.89 9.03 -6.13
CA LYS A 379 -14.78 9.47 -5.26
C LYS A 379 -14.23 8.38 -4.33
N GLN A 380 -14.45 7.10 -4.65
CA GLN A 380 -13.66 6.02 -4.07
C GLN A 380 -12.22 6.09 -4.57
N VAL A 381 -11.29 5.68 -3.70
CA VAL A 381 -9.91 5.41 -4.08
C VAL A 381 -9.83 4.17 -4.99
N LEU A 382 -8.95 4.24 -5.98
CA LEU A 382 -8.61 3.13 -6.87
C LEU A 382 -7.18 2.62 -6.57
N GLN A 383 -6.26 3.55 -6.27
CA GLN A 383 -4.88 3.27 -5.90
C GLN A 383 -4.33 4.41 -5.04
N HIS A 384 -3.47 4.11 -4.07
CA HIS A 384 -2.85 5.08 -3.16
C HIS A 384 -1.37 4.71 -2.96
N PHE A 385 -0.46 5.67 -3.19
CA PHE A 385 0.98 5.54 -2.95
C PHE A 385 1.36 6.36 -1.73
N LEU A 386 2.25 5.81 -0.89
CA LEU A 386 2.79 6.46 0.28
C LEU A 386 4.32 6.40 0.24
N HIS A 387 4.95 7.56 0.15
CA HIS A 387 6.36 7.79 0.42
C HIS A 387 6.48 8.26 1.87
N ILE A 388 6.72 7.33 2.79
CA ILE A 388 6.69 7.59 4.24
C ILE A 388 8.11 7.88 4.72
N ARG A 389 8.29 9.06 5.32
CA ARG A 389 9.47 9.43 6.12
C ARG A 389 8.94 10.08 7.40
N GLU A 390 8.73 9.30 8.45
CA GLU A 390 8.19 9.76 9.74
C GLU A 390 9.05 9.24 10.89
N ASN A 391 9.83 10.12 11.50
CA ASN A 391 10.84 9.81 12.51
C ASN A 391 11.83 8.75 11.99
N ASN A 392 11.82 7.54 12.57
CA ASN A 392 12.65 6.40 12.14
C ASN A 392 11.93 5.48 11.13
N ILE A 393 10.73 5.84 10.66
CA ILE A 393 9.94 5.03 9.73
C ILE A 393 10.23 5.49 8.30
N VAL A 394 11.02 4.67 7.59
CA VAL A 394 11.31 4.81 6.16
C VAL A 394 10.66 3.64 5.42
N SER A 395 9.61 3.92 4.64
CA SER A 395 8.89 2.90 3.87
C SER A 395 8.23 3.52 2.63
N ASP A 396 8.15 2.74 1.55
CA ASP A 396 7.52 3.16 0.30
C ASP A 396 6.50 2.12 -0.13
N LYS A 397 5.22 2.51 -0.24
CA LYS A 397 4.08 1.60 -0.30
C LYS A 397 3.11 1.96 -1.41
N VAL A 398 2.63 0.98 -2.19
CA VAL A 398 1.46 1.14 -3.08
C VAL A 398 0.34 0.22 -2.61
N TYR A 399 -0.81 0.82 -2.31
CA TYR A 399 -2.09 0.17 -2.03
C TYR A 399 -2.95 0.12 -3.30
N ASP A 400 -3.30 -1.09 -3.76
CA ASP A 400 -4.35 -1.30 -4.76
C ASP A 400 -5.67 -1.69 -4.09
N PHE A 401 -6.76 -1.05 -4.54
CA PHE A 401 -8.11 -1.29 -4.06
C PHE A 401 -8.89 -2.08 -5.11
N GLU A 402 -8.70 -3.40 -5.16
CA GLU A 402 -9.34 -4.27 -6.16
C GLU A 402 -10.83 -4.55 -5.83
N THR A 403 -11.61 -3.47 -5.79
CA THR A 403 -12.88 -3.33 -6.51
C THR A 403 -13.58 -4.65 -6.86
N LYS A 404 -13.17 -5.24 -7.99
CA LYS A 404 -13.80 -6.41 -8.61
C LYS A 404 -13.60 -7.71 -7.83
N THR A 405 -12.39 -8.01 -7.40
CA THR A 405 -12.01 -9.26 -6.69
C THR A 405 -12.32 -9.23 -5.19
N GLY A 406 -12.47 -8.04 -4.61
CA GLY A 406 -12.63 -7.86 -3.16
C GLY A 406 -11.30 -7.98 -2.41
N LYS A 407 -10.19 -7.55 -3.04
CA LYS A 407 -8.85 -7.62 -2.48
C LYS A 407 -8.25 -6.23 -2.25
N PHE A 408 -7.52 -6.12 -1.14
CA PHE A 408 -6.60 -5.02 -0.85
C PHE A 408 -5.20 -5.60 -0.99
N ILE A 409 -4.34 -4.94 -1.76
CA ILE A 409 -2.96 -5.38 -1.98
C ILE A 409 -2.04 -4.20 -1.62
N CYS A 410 -1.21 -4.35 -0.59
CA CYS A 410 -0.06 -3.49 -0.39
C CYS A 410 1.18 -4.16 -0.98
N ARG A 411 1.93 -3.42 -1.80
CA ARG A 411 3.33 -3.71 -2.12
C ARG A 411 4.20 -2.67 -1.43
N SER A 412 5.12 -3.09 -0.59
CA SER A 412 6.09 -2.19 0.06
C SER A 412 7.52 -2.40 -0.44
N ILE A 413 8.34 -1.41 -0.16
CA ILE A 413 9.80 -1.48 -0.06
C ILE A 413 10.14 -0.97 1.36
N GLU A 414 10.95 -1.73 2.08
CA GLU A 414 11.47 -1.36 3.41
C GLU A 414 12.81 -0.60 3.30
N GLU A 415 13.32 -0.05 4.41
CA GLU A 415 14.51 0.82 4.43
C GLU A 415 15.78 0.21 3.81
N ASP A 416 16.03 -1.09 3.98
CA ASP A 416 17.17 -1.80 3.35
C ASP A 416 16.97 -2.08 1.85
N GLY A 417 15.79 -1.79 1.30
CA GLY A 417 15.41 -2.04 -0.08
C GLY A 417 14.78 -3.40 -0.35
N HIS A 418 14.47 -4.22 0.67
CA HIS A 418 13.71 -5.45 0.45
C HIS A 418 12.23 -5.19 0.18
N ILE A 419 11.62 -6.07 -0.61
CA ILE A 419 10.20 -5.98 -0.96
C ILE A 419 9.34 -6.86 -0.06
N GLN A 420 8.14 -6.38 0.29
CA GLN A 420 7.07 -7.20 0.88
C GLN A 420 5.76 -7.02 0.12
N ILE A 421 4.89 -8.02 0.22
CA ILE A 421 3.51 -7.95 -0.25
C ILE A 421 2.55 -8.41 0.86
N LEU A 422 1.51 -7.62 1.08
CA LEU A 422 0.39 -7.98 1.96
C LEU A 422 -0.89 -8.01 1.12
N GLU A 423 -1.60 -9.13 1.19
CA GLU A 423 -2.95 -9.26 0.64
C GLU A 423 -3.95 -9.39 1.79
N LYS A 424 -4.98 -8.54 1.80
CA LYS A 424 -6.16 -8.64 2.67
C LYS A 424 -7.43 -8.71 1.82
N TYR A 425 -8.54 -9.17 2.41
CA TYR A 425 -9.85 -8.90 1.81
C TYR A 425 -10.20 -7.42 2.02
N LEU A 426 -10.74 -6.78 0.99
CA LEU A 426 -11.12 -5.37 1.00
C LEU A 426 -12.56 -5.20 1.51
N PRO A 427 -12.81 -4.39 2.55
CA PRO A 427 -14.16 -4.03 2.95
C PRO A 427 -14.81 -3.12 1.91
N GLU A 428 -16.09 -3.33 1.57
CA GLU A 428 -16.81 -2.44 0.66
C GLU A 428 -16.85 -0.99 1.18
N ASN A 429 -16.75 -0.04 0.26
CA ASN A 429 -16.71 1.40 0.52
C ASN A 429 -15.52 1.89 1.38
N THR A 430 -14.46 1.08 1.51
CA THR A 430 -13.19 1.54 2.09
C THR A 430 -12.55 2.65 1.26
N ILE A 431 -11.99 3.63 1.93
CA ILE A 431 -11.16 4.70 1.36
C ILE A 431 -9.79 4.77 2.06
N ASP A 432 -8.86 5.60 1.57
CA ASP A 432 -7.58 5.87 2.23
C ASP A 432 -7.63 7.16 3.10
N GLY A 433 -6.59 7.35 3.91
CA GLY A 433 -6.48 8.50 4.82
C GLY A 433 -6.41 9.88 4.15
N THR A 434 -6.07 9.96 2.86
CA THR A 434 -6.06 11.20 2.07
C THR A 434 -7.42 11.45 1.40
N SER A 435 -8.05 10.43 0.81
CA SER A 435 -9.33 10.60 0.09
C SER A 435 -10.53 10.91 0.98
N ILE A 436 -10.47 10.66 2.29
CA ILE A 436 -11.51 11.07 3.26
C ILE A 436 -11.83 12.58 3.24
N LEU A 437 -10.85 13.41 2.89
CA LEU A 437 -11.08 14.85 2.71
C LEU A 437 -11.93 15.12 1.46
N PHE A 438 -11.61 14.51 0.32
CA PHE A 438 -12.35 14.67 -0.94
C PHE A 438 -13.73 14.01 -0.91
N TYR A 439 -13.87 12.90 -0.20
CA TYR A 439 -15.16 12.31 0.14
C TYR A 439 -16.01 13.28 0.98
N SER A 440 -15.44 13.92 2.01
CA SER A 440 -16.16 14.92 2.80
C SER A 440 -16.68 16.09 1.94
N ARG A 441 -15.85 16.58 1.00
CA ARG A 441 -16.25 17.62 0.01
C ARG A 441 -17.45 17.18 -0.83
N GLN A 442 -17.53 15.90 -1.21
CA GLN A 442 -18.63 15.34 -2.01
C GLN A 442 -19.97 15.35 -1.27
N VAL A 443 -20.01 15.22 0.06
CA VAL A 443 -21.25 14.99 0.84
C VAL A 443 -21.59 16.08 1.88
N VAL A 444 -20.76 17.10 2.07
CA VAL A 444 -20.90 18.13 3.13
C VAL A 444 -22.29 18.81 3.22
N LYS A 445 -23.03 18.93 2.11
CA LYS A 445 -24.38 19.51 2.08
C LYS A 445 -25.53 18.53 2.35
N GLU A 446 -25.29 17.23 2.43
CA GLU A 446 -26.35 16.20 2.34
C GLU A 446 -27.06 15.83 3.65
N LYS A 447 -26.83 16.55 4.76
CA LYS A 447 -27.51 16.35 6.06
C LYS A 447 -27.51 14.88 6.53
N ARG A 448 -26.33 14.25 6.53
CA ARG A 448 -26.14 12.81 6.78
C ARG A 448 -25.10 12.54 7.87
N LYS A 449 -25.40 11.57 8.75
CA LYS A 449 -24.41 10.87 9.60
C LYS A 449 -23.94 9.61 8.90
N GLU A 450 -22.65 9.33 8.96
CA GLU A 450 -22.01 8.22 8.25
C GLU A 450 -20.93 7.57 9.10
N ARG A 451 -20.80 6.25 9.00
CA ARG A 451 -19.56 5.55 9.37
C ARG A 451 -18.76 5.29 8.10
N VAL A 452 -17.52 5.78 8.08
CA VAL A 452 -16.57 5.64 6.98
C VAL A 452 -15.55 4.57 7.35
N MET A 453 -15.26 3.66 6.42
CA MET A 453 -14.16 2.70 6.55
C MET A 453 -12.92 3.28 5.87
N THR A 454 -11.80 3.32 6.58
CA THR A 454 -10.54 3.90 6.07
C THR A 454 -9.41 2.90 6.29
N ILE A 455 -8.43 2.81 5.37
CA ILE A 455 -7.19 2.08 5.62
C ILE A 455 -6.08 3.02 6.09
N ILE A 456 -5.49 2.70 7.24
CA ILE A 456 -4.39 3.39 7.91
C ILE A 456 -3.46 2.30 8.45
N ASP A 457 -2.15 2.39 8.18
CA ASP A 457 -1.14 1.40 8.59
C ASP A 457 -1.58 -0.05 8.35
N GLU A 458 -1.99 -0.33 7.10
CA GLU A 458 -2.53 -1.61 6.62
C GLU A 458 -3.78 -2.15 7.36
N ASN A 459 -4.37 -1.36 8.26
CA ASN A 459 -5.50 -1.73 9.10
C ASN A 459 -6.79 -0.99 8.68
N PHE A 460 -7.90 -1.73 8.64
CA PHE A 460 -9.21 -1.18 8.31
C PHE A 460 -9.86 -0.60 9.56
N VAL A 461 -9.84 0.73 9.66
CA VAL A 461 -10.29 1.52 10.81
C VAL A 461 -11.53 2.34 10.48
N ILE A 462 -12.24 2.83 11.50
CA ILE A 462 -13.50 3.57 11.31
C ILE A 462 -13.44 5.00 11.83
N THR A 463 -14.12 5.88 11.10
CA THR A 463 -14.47 7.25 11.50
C THR A 463 -15.98 7.42 11.45
N ASP A 464 -16.59 8.00 12.49
CA ASP A 464 -17.96 8.53 12.39
C ASP A 464 -17.93 10.00 11.98
N ILE A 465 -18.71 10.40 10.97
CA ILE A 465 -18.81 11.77 10.48
C ILE A 465 -20.27 12.23 10.46
N ASN A 466 -20.50 13.48 10.87
CA ASN A 466 -21.78 14.17 10.95
C ASN A 466 -21.76 15.41 10.05
N TYR A 467 -22.31 15.28 8.84
CA TYR A 467 -22.46 16.36 7.86
C TYR A 467 -23.79 17.08 8.11
N GLU A 468 -23.77 18.19 8.83
CA GLU A 468 -25.02 18.86 9.25
C GLU A 468 -25.61 19.82 8.20
N ASN A 469 -24.82 20.22 7.20
CA ASN A 469 -25.12 21.39 6.35
C ASN A 469 -25.51 22.62 7.20
N ARG A 470 -24.75 22.82 8.29
CA ARG A 470 -24.76 23.99 9.17
C ARG A 470 -23.59 24.88 8.76
N LYS A 471 -23.79 26.20 8.78
CA LYS A 471 -22.70 27.18 8.58
C LYS A 471 -22.31 27.82 9.90
N GLU A 472 -21.03 28.08 10.08
CA GLU A 472 -20.49 28.82 11.23
C GLU A 472 -19.41 29.82 10.75
N PRO A 473 -19.25 30.96 11.45
CA PRO A 473 -18.12 31.86 11.22
C PRO A 473 -16.81 31.16 11.60
N VAL A 474 -15.82 31.17 10.71
CA VAL A 474 -14.48 30.63 10.93
C VAL A 474 -13.42 31.59 10.38
N ALA A 475 -12.29 31.69 11.06
CA ALA A 475 -11.16 32.50 10.61
C ALA A 475 -10.41 31.80 9.46
N VAL A 476 -10.24 32.52 8.34
CA VAL A 476 -9.56 32.07 7.12
C VAL A 476 -8.79 33.26 6.56
N ARG A 477 -7.46 33.14 6.39
CA ARG A 477 -6.58 34.19 5.83
C ARG A 477 -6.87 35.61 6.36
N ASN A 478 -6.86 35.77 7.69
CA ASN A 478 -7.10 37.03 8.41
C ASN A 478 -8.50 37.66 8.16
N LYS A 479 -9.48 36.88 7.67
CA LYS A 479 -10.89 37.26 7.46
C LYS A 479 -11.81 36.23 8.15
N THR A 480 -13.08 36.58 8.35
CA THR A 480 -14.10 35.62 8.82
C THR A 480 -14.97 35.18 7.65
N GLU A 481 -15.03 33.87 7.40
CA GLU A 481 -15.91 33.26 6.41
C GLU A 481 -17.03 32.44 7.08
N ASN A 482 -18.24 32.43 6.51
CA ASN A 482 -19.33 31.56 6.96
C ASN A 482 -19.24 30.20 6.25
N ALA A 483 -18.41 29.30 6.77
CA ALA A 483 -18.11 28.00 6.18
C ALA A 483 -19.06 26.89 6.66
N LEU A 484 -19.27 25.87 5.83
CA LEU A 484 -20.01 24.65 6.19
C LEU A 484 -19.19 23.81 7.15
N VAL A 485 -19.79 23.41 8.28
CA VAL A 485 -19.09 22.65 9.31
C VAL A 485 -19.51 21.18 9.36
N ILE A 486 -18.52 20.31 9.59
CA ILE A 486 -18.67 18.89 9.93
C ILE A 486 -18.13 18.65 11.33
N SER A 487 -18.60 17.58 11.97
CA SER A 487 -18.02 17.03 13.20
C SER A 487 -17.85 15.53 13.07
N GLY A 488 -16.93 14.93 13.81
CA GLY A 488 -16.72 13.49 13.77
C GLY A 488 -15.83 12.97 14.89
N GLU A 489 -15.62 11.65 14.90
CA GLU A 489 -14.77 10.94 15.86
C GLU A 489 -14.01 9.81 15.17
N ASN A 490 -12.67 9.82 15.30
CA ASN A 490 -11.75 8.81 14.79
C ASN A 490 -11.48 7.77 15.89
N TYR A 491 -11.82 6.50 15.65
CA TYR A 491 -11.61 5.42 16.62
C TYR A 491 -10.23 4.74 16.49
N TYR A 492 -9.26 5.45 15.94
CA TYR A 492 -7.89 5.00 15.68
C TYR A 492 -6.92 6.17 15.88
N LYS A 493 -5.61 5.90 15.80
CA LYS A 493 -4.57 6.94 15.68
C LYS A 493 -4.10 7.00 14.24
N GLY A 494 -4.18 8.16 13.60
CA GLY A 494 -3.54 8.43 12.32
C GLY A 494 -2.15 9.05 12.50
N ILE A 495 -1.60 9.52 11.38
CA ILE A 495 -0.36 10.31 11.24
C ILE A 495 -0.22 11.34 12.37
N VAL A 496 0.96 11.44 13.00
CA VAL A 496 1.25 12.35 14.15
C VAL A 496 0.23 12.20 15.31
N GLY A 497 -0.42 11.04 15.43
CA GLY A 497 -1.32 10.71 16.53
C GLY A 497 -2.72 11.33 16.47
N LEU A 498 -3.16 11.87 15.32
CA LEU A 498 -4.52 12.38 15.09
C LEU A 498 -5.57 11.32 15.48
N THR A 499 -6.45 11.64 16.44
CA THR A 499 -7.40 10.67 17.01
C THR A 499 -8.62 11.38 17.59
N GLY A 500 -9.56 10.64 18.21
CA GLY A 500 -10.68 11.23 18.95
C GLY A 500 -11.54 12.18 18.12
N LYS A 501 -12.06 13.24 18.74
CA LYS A 501 -13.04 14.13 18.13
C LYS A 501 -12.41 15.19 17.23
N PHE A 502 -13.09 15.51 16.14
CA PHE A 502 -12.66 16.56 15.23
C PHE A 502 -13.80 17.41 14.70
N ARG A 503 -13.44 18.57 14.15
CA ARG A 503 -14.28 19.46 13.37
C ARG A 503 -13.57 19.84 12.08
N GLY A 504 -14.32 20.05 11.01
CA GLY A 504 -13.80 20.51 9.72
C GLY A 504 -14.72 21.55 9.11
N TRP A 505 -14.16 22.57 8.47
CA TRP A 505 -14.87 23.66 7.83
C TRP A 505 -14.52 23.72 6.35
N PHE A 506 -15.54 23.78 5.49
CA PHE A 506 -15.43 23.82 4.04
C PHE A 506 -16.13 25.08 3.52
N ARG A 507 -15.50 25.82 2.62
CA ARG A 507 -16.09 27.03 2.01
C ARG A 507 -17.39 26.69 1.30
N ASP A 508 -18.42 27.52 1.46
CA ASP A 508 -19.72 27.34 0.81
C ASP A 508 -19.71 27.82 -0.64
N ASP A 509 -18.85 27.24 -1.46
CA ASP A 509 -18.76 27.47 -2.91
C ASP A 509 -19.21 26.22 -3.71
N ARG A 510 -18.71 26.04 -4.94
CA ARG A 510 -18.98 24.86 -5.78
C ARG A 510 -17.99 23.70 -5.56
N THR A 511 -16.81 24.01 -5.02
CA THR A 511 -15.67 23.10 -4.83
C THR A 511 -15.60 22.52 -3.43
N PHE A 512 -16.26 23.16 -2.47
CA PHE A 512 -16.18 22.86 -1.04
C PHE A 512 -14.74 22.80 -0.55
N LEU A 513 -13.92 23.79 -0.91
CA LEU A 513 -12.53 23.83 -0.48
C LEU A 513 -12.44 23.84 1.07
N PRO A 514 -11.72 22.89 1.70
CA PRO A 514 -11.50 22.93 3.15
C PRO A 514 -10.71 24.18 3.52
N VAL A 515 -11.07 24.82 4.63
CA VAL A 515 -10.43 26.08 5.08
C VAL A 515 -9.85 25.99 6.49
N ARG A 516 -10.39 25.09 7.33
CA ARG A 516 -9.89 24.79 8.67
C ARG A 516 -10.31 23.37 9.09
N SER A 517 -9.54 22.73 9.95
CA SER A 517 -9.99 21.68 10.85
C SER A 517 -9.32 21.80 12.22
N ASP A 518 -9.97 21.24 13.24
CA ASP A 518 -9.45 21.13 14.60
C ASP A 518 -9.64 19.67 15.03
N PHE A 519 -8.54 19.00 15.39
CA PHE A 519 -8.51 17.59 15.83
C PHE A 519 -8.08 17.48 17.29
N GLU A 520 -8.66 16.53 18.00
CA GLU A 520 -8.14 16.00 19.26
C GLU A 520 -6.87 15.16 19.02
N ILE A 521 -5.94 15.23 19.97
CA ILE A 521 -4.80 14.32 20.05
C ILE A 521 -4.60 13.92 21.51
N TRP A 522 -3.74 12.93 21.77
CA TRP A 522 -3.47 12.47 23.14
C TRP A 522 -2.99 13.59 24.08
N VAL A 523 -2.31 14.62 23.55
CA VAL A 523 -1.88 15.80 24.31
C VAL A 523 -2.40 17.09 23.67
N GLY A 524 -3.69 17.39 23.87
CA GLY A 524 -4.31 18.65 23.45
C GLY A 524 -4.97 18.57 22.07
N ARG A 525 -4.63 19.50 21.17
CA ARG A 525 -5.26 19.62 19.84
C ARG A 525 -4.28 20.05 18.75
N ILE A 526 -4.51 19.53 17.55
CA ILE A 526 -3.92 20.02 16.31
C ILE A 526 -4.97 20.85 15.58
N ALA A 527 -4.65 22.10 15.24
CA ALA A 527 -5.38 22.87 14.26
C ALA A 527 -4.68 22.73 12.90
N ILE A 528 -5.46 22.57 11.83
CA ILE A 528 -4.98 22.70 10.45
C ILE A 528 -5.75 23.86 9.84
N SER A 529 -5.06 24.87 9.32
CA SER A 529 -5.69 26.10 8.82
C SER A 529 -5.15 26.50 7.45
N MET A 530 -6.00 27.06 6.58
CA MET A 530 -5.57 27.52 5.26
C MET A 530 -4.57 28.67 5.40
N ALA A 531 -3.33 28.42 4.95
CA ALA A 531 -2.22 29.37 5.03
C ALA A 531 -2.56 30.68 4.28
N ASP A 532 -2.01 31.82 4.73
CA ASP A 532 -2.29 33.13 4.15
C ASP A 532 -1.54 33.41 2.82
N GLU A 533 -1.78 34.56 2.18
CA GLU A 533 -1.23 34.86 0.85
C GLU A 533 0.30 35.01 0.83
N GLU A 534 0.95 35.18 1.98
CA GLU A 534 2.41 35.13 2.11
C GLU A 534 2.87 33.70 2.38
N GLU A 535 2.28 33.01 3.36
CA GLU A 535 2.62 31.62 3.69
C GLU A 535 2.44 30.66 2.49
N GLN A 536 1.42 30.89 1.64
CA GLN A 536 1.18 30.10 0.42
C GLN A 536 2.24 30.34 -0.66
N ARG A 537 2.92 31.49 -0.64
CA ARG A 537 4.05 31.80 -1.54
C ARG A 537 5.37 31.32 -0.99
N GLN A 538 5.55 31.37 0.33
CA GLN A 538 6.75 30.87 1.00
C GLN A 538 6.81 29.34 0.99
N HIS A 539 5.70 28.66 1.34
CA HIS A 539 5.67 27.21 1.64
C HIS A 539 6.86 26.84 2.54
N LYS A 540 6.85 27.41 3.75
CA LYS A 540 8.05 27.69 4.55
C LYS A 540 8.83 26.43 4.95
N TYR A 541 8.17 25.28 5.00
CA TYR A 541 8.79 23.99 5.33
C TYR A 541 8.94 23.07 4.11
N ALA A 542 8.90 23.63 2.88
CA ALA A 542 9.28 22.92 1.67
C ALA A 542 10.69 22.35 1.74
N ARG A 543 10.83 21.10 1.30
CA ARG A 543 12.09 20.45 0.93
C ARG A 543 12.56 20.89 -0.47
#